data_AF-A0A388Q5V8-F1
#
_entry.id   AF-A0A388Q5V8-F1
#
_cell.length_a   1.000
_cell.length_b   1.000
_cell.length_c   1.000
_cell.angle_alpha   90.00
_cell.angle_beta   90.00
_cell.angle_gamma   90.00
#
_symmetry.space_group_name_H-M   'P 1'
#
loop_
_entity.id
_entity.type
_entity.pdbx_description
1 polymer ?
#
loop_
_entity_poly.entity_id
_entity_poly.type
_entity_poly.pdbx_seq_one_letter_code
_entity_poly.pdbx_strand_id
1 'polypeptide(L)'
;KDAYVSFANCGLPYHLGGVIQDRAKLLVAKPAMFKQRFDIEVRVRHEALAIDRARKTVRIRDHVAGKEYEESYDKLILAPGAAPLIPDVPGVRAQGVHALRNIEDMDRILAQLPSVKQVAVVGAGFIGLEVAEQLKERGLAVTLIEKVGQVLPPLDAEMAEPLDANSSGTASV
;
A
#
# COMPACT_ATOMS: atom_id res chain seq x y z
N LYS A 1 8.17 -10.07 4.82
CA LYS A 1 7.94 -10.64 3.46
C LYS A 1 8.34 -9.66 2.36
N ASP A 2 8.13 -8.36 2.54
CA ASP A 2 8.51 -7.34 1.54
C ASP A 2 10.02 -7.03 1.60
N ALA A 3 10.51 -6.23 0.65
CA ALA A 3 11.92 -5.83 0.57
C ALA A 3 12.28 -4.71 1.56
N TYR A 4 11.29 -3.92 1.96
CA TYR A 4 11.48 -2.73 2.77
C TYR A 4 10.85 -2.89 4.14
N VAL A 5 11.46 -2.26 5.14
CA VAL A 5 10.95 -2.14 6.51
C VAL A 5 10.92 -0.66 6.87
N SER A 6 10.04 -0.29 7.82
CA SER A 6 10.02 1.06 8.39
C SER A 6 9.99 2.15 7.31
N PHE A 7 8.92 2.16 6.51
CA PHE A 7 8.72 3.16 5.46
C PHE A 7 7.45 3.97 5.70
N ALA A 8 7.41 5.19 5.17
CA ALA A 8 6.31 6.12 5.33
C ALA A 8 5.16 5.79 4.36
N ASN A 9 4.24 4.91 4.79
CA ASN A 9 3.06 4.51 4.00
C ASN A 9 2.24 5.71 3.50
N CYS A 10 2.02 6.72 4.35
CA CYS A 10 1.27 7.92 3.99
C CYS A 10 1.99 8.79 2.96
N GLY A 11 3.30 8.60 2.75
CA GLY A 11 4.06 9.31 1.73
C GLY A 11 3.94 8.71 0.33
N LEU A 12 3.37 7.51 0.18
CA LEU A 12 3.31 6.83 -1.12
C LEU A 12 2.50 7.64 -2.17
N PRO A 13 1.28 8.16 -1.87
CA PRO A 13 0.53 8.96 -2.84
C PRO A 13 1.28 10.23 -3.25
N TYR A 14 1.95 10.89 -2.31
CA TYR A 14 2.70 12.12 -2.58
C TYR A 14 3.97 11.89 -3.40
N HIS A 15 4.59 10.71 -3.33
CA HIS A 15 5.64 10.35 -4.27
C HIS A 15 5.05 10.01 -5.65
N LEU A 16 3.87 9.38 -5.68
CA LEU A 16 3.16 9.06 -6.91
C LEU A 16 2.81 10.33 -7.72
N GLY A 17 2.34 11.39 -7.07
CA GLY A 17 2.04 12.69 -7.68
C GLY A 17 3.26 13.56 -7.95
N GLY A 18 4.42 13.23 -7.36
CA GLY A 18 5.69 13.94 -7.57
C GLY A 18 5.99 15.06 -6.56
N VAL A 19 5.14 15.25 -5.54
CA VAL A 19 5.37 16.18 -4.42
C VAL A 19 6.61 15.76 -3.63
N ILE A 20 6.69 14.47 -3.28
CA ILE A 20 7.93 13.89 -2.74
C ILE A 20 8.75 13.42 -3.93
N GLN A 21 9.79 14.16 -4.32
CA GLN A 21 10.60 13.80 -5.49
C GLN A 21 11.57 12.63 -5.23
N ASP A 22 12.19 12.64 -4.04
CA ASP A 22 13.19 11.63 -3.68
C ASP A 22 12.54 10.44 -2.96
N ARG A 23 12.50 9.29 -3.67
CA ARG A 23 12.02 8.01 -3.15
C ARG A 23 12.70 7.60 -1.84
N ALA A 24 13.97 7.96 -1.64
CA ALA A 24 14.71 7.61 -0.43
C ALA A 24 14.11 8.25 0.83
N LYS A 25 13.41 9.39 0.71
CA LYS A 25 12.71 10.04 1.84
C LYS A 25 11.56 9.21 2.40
N LEU A 26 11.05 8.24 1.64
CA LEU A 26 10.04 7.30 2.14
C LEU A 26 10.63 6.21 3.05
N LEU A 27 11.94 5.97 2.98
CA LEU A 27 12.62 4.91 3.73
C LEU A 27 13.19 5.47 5.03
N VAL A 28 12.45 5.30 6.13
CA VAL A 28 12.81 5.87 7.44
C VAL A 28 13.99 5.13 8.06
N ALA A 29 14.06 3.81 7.90
CA ALA A 29 15.17 3.02 8.43
C ALA A 29 15.55 1.85 7.50
N LYS A 30 16.82 1.48 7.54
CA LYS A 30 17.36 0.29 6.85
C LYS A 30 17.56 -0.85 7.86
N PRO A 31 17.48 -2.13 7.44
CA PRO A 31 17.77 -3.28 8.30
C PRO A 31 19.08 -3.15 9.10
N ALA A 32 20.15 -2.68 8.48
CA ALA A 32 21.45 -2.49 9.15
C ALA A 32 21.39 -1.50 10.33
N MET A 33 20.52 -0.48 10.26
CA MET A 33 20.35 0.48 11.34
C MET A 33 19.75 -0.17 12.58
N PHE A 34 18.80 -1.10 12.40
CA PHE A 34 18.19 -1.84 13.51
C PHE A 34 19.21 -2.69 14.26
N LYS A 35 20.09 -3.37 13.52
CA LYS A 35 21.17 -4.15 14.12
C LYS A 35 22.16 -3.26 14.87
N GLN A 36 22.60 -2.16 14.25
CA GLN A 36 23.59 -1.27 14.85
C GLN A 36 23.10 -0.54 16.11
N ARG A 37 21.83 -0.09 16.13
CA ARG A 37 21.29 0.74 17.21
C ARG A 37 20.58 -0.03 18.30
N PHE A 38 19.95 -1.16 17.95
CA PHE A 38 19.03 -1.86 18.85
C PHE A 38 19.34 -3.36 18.97
N ASP A 39 20.39 -3.85 18.31
CA ASP A 39 20.73 -5.27 18.22
C ASP A 39 19.60 -6.16 17.64
N ILE A 40 18.71 -5.56 16.86
CA ILE A 40 17.58 -6.26 16.24
C ILE A 40 18.02 -6.83 14.89
N GLU A 41 17.90 -8.15 14.73
CA GLU A 41 18.06 -8.80 13.44
C GLU A 41 16.78 -8.64 12.60
N VAL A 42 16.90 -7.98 11.45
CA VAL A 42 15.78 -7.77 10.52
C VAL A 42 15.99 -8.61 9.27
N ARG A 43 15.13 -9.61 9.08
CA ARG A 43 15.13 -10.48 7.90
C ARG A 43 14.05 -10.03 6.91
N VAL A 44 14.44 -9.21 5.92
CA VAL A 44 13.56 -8.84 4.79
C VAL A 44 13.35 -10.03 3.85
N ARG A 45 12.32 -9.99 2.98
CA ARG A 45 12.01 -11.11 2.07
C ARG A 45 11.81 -12.47 2.76
N HIS A 46 11.52 -12.45 4.06
CA HIS A 46 11.13 -13.63 4.85
C HIS A 46 9.64 -13.57 5.19
N GLU A 47 8.92 -14.66 4.97
CA GLU A 47 7.48 -14.74 5.21
C GLU A 47 7.17 -15.88 6.19
N ALA A 48 6.54 -15.54 7.31
CA ALA A 48 6.02 -16.52 8.24
C ALA A 48 4.77 -17.19 7.65
N LEU A 49 4.84 -18.50 7.41
CA LEU A 49 3.80 -19.29 6.77
C LEU A 49 2.86 -19.97 7.78
N ALA A 50 3.41 -20.41 8.91
CA ALA A 50 2.65 -21.12 9.93
C ALA A 50 3.30 -20.96 11.32
N ILE A 51 2.47 -21.04 12.37
CA ILE A 51 2.91 -20.96 13.77
C ILE A 51 2.50 -22.28 14.44
N ASP A 52 3.48 -23.03 14.93
CA ASP A 52 3.25 -24.15 15.84
C ASP A 52 3.38 -23.65 17.28
N ARG A 53 2.23 -23.52 17.95
CA ARG A 53 2.17 -22.98 19.32
C ARG A 53 2.61 -23.99 20.37
N ALA A 54 2.51 -25.29 20.09
CA ALA A 54 2.91 -26.34 21.01
C ALA A 54 4.43 -26.50 21.04
N ARG A 55 5.06 -26.49 19.86
CA ARG A 55 6.53 -26.51 19.71
C ARG A 55 7.17 -25.13 19.85
N LYS A 56 6.36 -24.07 19.87
CA LYS A 56 6.78 -22.65 19.86
C LYS A 56 7.75 -22.36 18.70
N THR A 57 7.36 -22.75 17.50
CA THR A 57 8.12 -22.50 16.27
C THR A 57 7.28 -21.77 15.22
N VAL A 58 7.97 -21.03 14.34
CA VAL A 58 7.38 -20.42 13.15
C VAL A 58 8.05 -21.04 11.93
N ARG A 59 7.25 -21.52 10.97
CA ARG A 59 7.76 -21.92 9.66
C ARG A 59 7.88 -20.69 8.76
N ILE A 60 9.07 -20.45 8.25
CA ILE A 60 9.43 -19.24 7.50
C ILE A 60 9.89 -19.63 6.11
N ARG A 61 9.41 -18.92 5.09
CA ARG A 61 9.94 -18.97 3.72
C ARG A 61 10.91 -17.82 3.48
N ASP A 62 12.14 -18.15 3.12
CA ASP A 62 13.13 -17.21 2.60
C ASP A 62 12.95 -17.11 1.08
N HIS A 63 12.39 -15.99 0.62
CA HIS A 63 12.14 -15.76 -0.80
C HIS A 63 13.42 -15.45 -1.60
N VAL A 64 14.54 -15.15 -0.94
CA VAL A 64 15.84 -14.92 -1.61
C VAL A 64 16.55 -16.25 -1.83
N ALA A 65 16.63 -17.08 -0.79
CA ALA A 65 17.28 -18.40 -0.89
C ALA A 65 16.37 -19.49 -1.47
N GLY A 66 15.06 -19.25 -1.59
CA GLY A 66 14.10 -20.21 -2.13
C GLY A 66 13.86 -21.42 -1.21
N LYS A 67 14.04 -21.26 0.10
CA LYS A 67 13.95 -22.36 1.09
C LYS A 67 12.99 -22.04 2.22
N GLU A 68 12.51 -23.08 2.88
CA GLU A 68 11.75 -22.97 4.13
C GLU A 68 12.56 -23.51 5.30
N TYR A 69 12.37 -22.91 6.48
CA TYR A 69 12.97 -23.36 7.73
C TYR A 69 12.05 -23.07 8.91
N GLU A 70 12.36 -23.66 10.08
CA GLU A 70 11.67 -23.36 11.34
C GLU A 70 12.57 -22.50 12.23
N GLU A 71 11.99 -21.49 12.88
CA GLU A 71 12.65 -20.71 13.93
C GLU A 71 11.86 -20.85 15.24
N SER A 72 12.54 -21.15 16.35
CA SER A 72 11.93 -21.19 17.68
C SER A 72 11.72 -19.79 18.26
N TYR A 73 10.70 -19.63 19.10
CA TYR A 73 10.45 -18.37 19.80
C TYR A 73 10.08 -18.57 21.28
N ASP A 74 10.47 -17.60 22.11
CA ASP A 74 9.96 -17.52 23.49
C ASP A 74 8.65 -16.76 23.58
N LYS A 75 8.58 -15.65 22.85
CA LYS A 75 7.43 -14.78 22.68
C LYS A 75 7.29 -14.47 21.20
N LEU A 76 6.04 -14.36 20.73
CA LEU A 76 5.71 -14.05 19.35
C LEU A 76 4.78 -12.84 19.31
N ILE A 77 5.18 -11.81 18.55
CA ILE A 77 4.35 -10.62 18.30
C ILE A 77 3.86 -10.71 16.86
N LEU A 78 2.54 -10.63 16.67
CA LEU A 78 1.93 -10.59 15.35
C LEU A 78 1.66 -9.13 14.97
N ALA A 79 2.45 -8.63 14.02
CA ALA A 79 2.26 -7.33 13.40
C ALA A 79 2.19 -7.43 11.84
N PRO A 80 1.37 -8.33 11.26
CA PRO A 80 1.30 -8.51 9.81
C PRO A 80 0.64 -7.34 9.07
N GLY A 81 -0.01 -6.43 9.80
CA GLY A 81 -0.80 -5.35 9.24
C GLY A 81 -2.07 -5.86 8.56
N ALA A 82 -2.57 -5.10 7.59
CA ALA A 82 -3.72 -5.44 6.75
C ALA A 82 -3.32 -5.50 5.27
N ALA A 83 -4.13 -6.22 4.48
CA ALA A 83 -4.06 -6.27 3.03
C ALA A 83 -5.22 -5.49 2.40
N PRO A 84 -5.06 -4.92 1.18
CA PRO A 84 -6.16 -4.32 0.44
C PRO A 84 -7.29 -5.34 0.22
N LEU A 85 -8.54 -4.86 0.33
CA LEU A 85 -9.70 -5.64 -0.07
C LEU A 85 -9.77 -5.68 -1.60
N ILE A 86 -9.62 -6.88 -2.18
CA ILE A 86 -9.75 -7.08 -3.62
C ILE A 86 -11.16 -7.61 -3.91
N PRO A 87 -12.05 -6.84 -4.57
CA PRO A 87 -13.41 -7.28 -4.83
C PRO A 87 -13.44 -8.43 -5.84
N ASP A 88 -14.42 -9.32 -5.72
CA ASP A 88 -14.63 -10.42 -6.66
C ASP A 88 -15.41 -9.93 -7.89
N VAL A 89 -14.70 -9.26 -8.79
CA VAL A 89 -15.27 -8.74 -10.05
C VAL A 89 -14.41 -9.17 -11.25
N PRO A 90 -15.04 -9.40 -12.42
CA PRO A 90 -14.29 -9.73 -13.64
C PRO A 90 -13.22 -8.68 -13.95
N GLY A 91 -12.01 -9.13 -14.25
CA GLY A 91 -10.90 -8.24 -14.63
C GLY A 91 -10.15 -7.59 -13.46
N VAL A 92 -10.49 -7.85 -12.19
CA VAL A 92 -9.79 -7.25 -11.03
C VAL A 92 -8.29 -7.59 -10.92
N ARG A 93 -7.83 -8.61 -11.67
CA ARG A 93 -6.41 -9.01 -11.77
C ARG A 93 -5.82 -8.75 -13.16
N ALA A 94 -6.48 -7.95 -13.99
CA ALA A 94 -6.00 -7.60 -15.31
C ALA A 94 -4.74 -6.73 -15.23
N GLN A 95 -3.96 -6.71 -16.31
CA GLN A 95 -2.85 -5.78 -16.43
C GLN A 95 -3.34 -4.33 -16.32
N GLY A 96 -2.65 -3.51 -15.52
CA GLY A 96 -3.04 -2.12 -15.28
C GLY A 96 -3.94 -1.91 -14.06
N VAL A 97 -4.41 -2.99 -13.42
CA VAL A 97 -5.11 -2.90 -12.13
C VAL A 97 -4.11 -3.06 -10.99
N HIS A 98 -4.09 -2.09 -10.08
CA HIS A 98 -3.13 -2.05 -8.96
C HIS A 98 -3.84 -1.70 -7.66
N ALA A 99 -3.36 -2.27 -6.57
CA ALA A 99 -3.59 -1.74 -5.23
C ALA A 99 -2.33 -0.98 -4.78
N LEU A 100 -2.49 0.04 -3.93
CA LEU A 100 -1.37 0.79 -3.35
C LEU A 100 -1.27 0.49 -1.85
N ARG A 101 -0.32 -0.36 -1.44
CA ARG A 101 -0.11 -0.71 -0.02
C ARG A 101 1.34 -0.55 0.43
N ASN A 102 2.30 -0.86 -0.44
CA ASN A 102 3.72 -0.79 -0.11
C ASN A 102 4.54 -0.09 -1.21
N ILE A 103 5.85 0.00 -0.99
CA ILE A 103 6.79 0.63 -1.92
C ILE A 103 6.81 -0.10 -3.26
N GLU A 104 6.75 -1.44 -3.26
CA GLU A 104 6.74 -2.22 -4.48
C GLU A 104 5.46 -2.02 -5.31
N ASP A 105 4.31 -1.81 -4.67
CA ASP A 105 3.08 -1.41 -5.36
C ASP A 105 3.23 -0.05 -6.05
N MET A 106 3.74 0.94 -5.31
CA MET A 106 3.99 2.28 -5.80
C MET A 106 4.95 2.26 -7.00
N ASP A 107 6.05 1.51 -6.91
CA ASP A 107 7.02 1.36 -7.98
C ASP A 107 6.37 0.75 -9.25
N ARG A 108 5.48 -0.25 -9.09
CA ARG A 108 4.73 -0.84 -10.20
C ARG A 108 3.81 0.15 -10.89
N ILE A 109 3.11 0.98 -10.13
CA ILE A 109 2.22 2.01 -10.68
C ILE A 109 3.06 3.05 -11.42
N LEU A 110 4.08 3.60 -10.77
CA LEU A 110 4.97 4.62 -11.34
C LEU A 110 5.58 4.18 -12.68
N ALA A 111 5.97 2.92 -12.81
CA ALA A 111 6.53 2.38 -14.05
C ALA A 111 5.56 2.43 -15.24
N GLN A 112 4.24 2.41 -14.99
CA GLN A 112 3.22 2.43 -16.04
C GLN A 112 2.72 3.85 -16.35
N LEU A 113 2.80 4.78 -15.40
CA LEU A 113 2.23 6.10 -15.57
C LEU A 113 2.70 6.88 -16.82
N PRO A 114 3.95 6.77 -17.32
CA PRO A 114 4.37 7.53 -18.50
C PRO A 114 3.55 7.28 -19.77
N SER A 115 2.91 6.10 -19.90
CA SER A 115 2.07 5.74 -21.06
C SER A 115 0.57 5.94 -20.80
N VAL A 116 0.19 6.32 -19.58
CA VAL A 116 -1.20 6.44 -19.15
C VAL A 116 -1.67 7.88 -19.30
N LYS A 117 -2.90 8.07 -19.80
CA LYS A 117 -3.56 9.39 -19.88
C LYS A 117 -4.79 9.49 -18.97
N GLN A 118 -5.41 8.35 -18.67
CA GLN A 118 -6.64 8.26 -17.90
C GLN A 118 -6.46 7.22 -16.80
N VAL A 119 -6.94 7.53 -15.59
CA VAL A 119 -6.90 6.62 -14.45
C VAL A 119 -8.27 6.58 -13.79
N ALA A 120 -8.77 5.39 -13.53
CA ALA A 120 -9.89 5.18 -12.62
C ALA A 120 -9.35 4.82 -11.23
N VAL A 121 -9.76 5.57 -10.21
CA VAL A 121 -9.51 5.26 -8.80
C VAL A 121 -10.79 4.69 -8.21
N VAL A 122 -10.70 3.49 -7.65
CA VAL A 122 -11.85 2.77 -7.08
C VAL A 122 -11.78 2.83 -5.55
N GLY A 123 -12.79 3.45 -4.95
CA GLY A 123 -12.90 3.75 -3.52
C GLY A 123 -12.52 5.20 -3.22
N ALA A 124 -13.41 5.94 -2.58
CA ALA A 124 -13.26 7.34 -2.19
C ALA A 124 -13.00 7.52 -0.68
N GLY A 125 -12.34 6.54 -0.06
CA GLY A 125 -11.74 6.72 1.26
C GLY A 125 -10.47 7.58 1.20
N PHE A 126 -9.82 7.78 2.36
CA PHE A 126 -8.62 8.62 2.48
C PHE A 126 -7.55 8.35 1.42
N ILE A 127 -7.13 7.08 1.27
CA ILE A 127 -6.10 6.68 0.30
C ILE A 127 -6.54 6.96 -1.14
N GLY A 128 -7.81 6.69 -1.46
CA GLY A 128 -8.34 6.89 -2.80
C GLY A 128 -8.36 8.36 -3.20
N LEU A 129 -8.78 9.24 -2.29
CA LEU A 129 -8.74 10.68 -2.51
C LEU A 129 -7.32 11.22 -2.64
N GLU A 130 -6.39 10.81 -1.75
CA GLU A 130 -4.98 11.21 -1.86
C GLU A 130 -4.38 10.79 -3.21
N VAL A 131 -4.64 9.55 -3.66
CA VAL A 131 -4.17 9.08 -4.98
C VAL A 131 -4.84 9.85 -6.12
N ALA A 132 -6.15 10.09 -6.04
CA ALA A 132 -6.88 10.79 -7.08
C ALA A 132 -6.39 12.24 -7.25
N GLU A 133 -6.19 12.96 -6.14
CA GLU A 133 -5.61 14.31 -6.12
C GLU A 133 -4.21 14.30 -6.73
N GLN A 134 -3.33 13.43 -6.22
CA GLN A 134 -1.93 13.38 -6.65
C GLN A 134 -1.76 13.02 -8.13
N LEU A 135 -2.60 12.13 -8.68
CA LEU A 135 -2.58 11.80 -10.10
C LEU A 135 -3.16 12.92 -10.97
N LYS A 136 -4.17 13.65 -10.46
CA LYS A 136 -4.72 14.83 -11.13
C LYS A 136 -3.70 15.96 -11.18
N GLU A 137 -2.98 16.23 -10.08
CA GLU A 137 -1.86 17.20 -10.03
C GLU A 137 -0.74 16.84 -11.03
N ARG A 138 -0.54 15.55 -11.29
CA ARG A 138 0.40 15.03 -12.30
C ARG A 138 -0.10 15.16 -13.75
N GLY A 139 -1.28 15.74 -13.96
CA GLY A 139 -1.85 16.02 -15.28
C GLY A 139 -2.61 14.86 -15.92
N LEU A 140 -2.95 13.83 -15.16
CA LEU A 140 -3.78 12.71 -15.64
C LEU A 140 -5.26 13.06 -15.54
N ALA A 141 -6.06 12.54 -16.47
CA ALA A 141 -7.51 12.57 -16.35
C ALA A 141 -7.95 11.47 -15.37
N VAL A 142 -8.44 11.87 -14.19
CA VAL A 142 -8.80 10.95 -13.10
C VAL A 142 -10.32 10.85 -12.99
N THR A 143 -10.83 9.62 -12.92
CA THR A 143 -12.21 9.32 -12.54
C THR A 143 -12.20 8.64 -11.17
N LEU A 144 -12.92 9.20 -10.21
CA LEU A 144 -13.10 8.59 -8.89
C LEU A 144 -14.43 7.83 -8.87
N ILE A 145 -14.39 6.56 -8.48
CA ILE A 145 -15.53 5.66 -8.44
C ILE A 145 -15.75 5.25 -6.99
N GLU A 146 -16.93 5.53 -6.47
CA GLU A 146 -17.35 5.11 -5.14
C GLU A 146 -18.72 4.45 -5.24
N LYS A 147 -18.91 3.39 -4.45
CA LYS A 147 -20.16 2.64 -4.38
C LYS A 147 -21.17 3.34 -3.46
N VAL A 148 -20.67 4.00 -2.41
CA VAL A 148 -21.49 4.76 -1.47
C VAL A 148 -21.80 6.15 -2.07
N GLY A 149 -22.88 6.78 -1.63
CA GLY A 149 -23.34 8.07 -2.18
C GLY A 149 -22.53 9.30 -1.78
N GLN A 150 -21.30 9.15 -1.25
CA GLN A 150 -20.43 10.25 -0.84
C GLN A 150 -18.95 9.84 -0.84
N VAL A 151 -18.05 10.81 -0.96
CA VAL A 151 -16.63 10.62 -0.60
C VAL A 151 -16.45 10.59 0.93
N LEU A 152 -15.31 10.05 1.40
CA LEU A 152 -15.01 9.83 2.82
C LEU A 152 -16.20 9.31 3.65
N PRO A 153 -16.69 8.08 3.37
CA PRO A 153 -17.85 7.52 4.07
C PRO A 153 -17.79 7.54 5.62
N PRO A 154 -16.62 7.54 6.29
CA PRO A 154 -16.58 7.71 7.75
C PRO A 154 -17.01 9.08 8.27
N LEU A 155 -17.14 10.10 7.41
CA LEU A 155 -17.60 11.43 7.79
C LEU A 155 -19.12 11.57 7.60
N ASP A 156 -19.74 12.42 8.41
CA ASP A 156 -21.12 12.83 8.21
C ASP A 156 -21.28 13.62 6.90
N ALA A 157 -22.48 13.57 6.32
CA ALA A 157 -22.72 14.05 4.96
C ALA A 157 -22.39 15.55 4.78
N GLU A 158 -22.69 16.39 5.78
CA GLU A 158 -22.39 17.83 5.75
C GLU A 158 -20.88 18.13 5.77
N MET A 159 -20.06 17.19 6.25
CA MET A 159 -18.60 17.31 6.22
C MET A 159 -18.03 16.85 4.87
N ALA A 160 -18.68 15.89 4.22
CA ALA A 160 -18.27 15.36 2.92
C ALA A 160 -18.72 16.23 1.74
N GLU A 161 -19.85 16.92 1.86
CA GLU A 161 -20.45 17.74 0.80
C GLU A 161 -19.47 18.75 0.15
N PRO A 162 -18.64 19.51 0.91
CA PRO A 162 -17.67 20.42 0.29
C PRO A 162 -16.58 19.71 -0.53
N LEU A 163 -16.30 18.44 -0.23
CA LEU A 163 -15.30 17.64 -0.94
C LEU A 163 -15.89 17.08 -2.24
N ASP A 164 -17.14 16.61 -2.19
CA ASP A 164 -17.86 16.13 -3.37
C ASP A 164 -18.04 17.23 -4.41
N ALA A 165 -18.41 18.45 -3.98
CA ALA A 165 -18.58 19.60 -4.88
C ALA A 165 -17.29 19.99 -5.63
N ASN A 166 -16.12 19.77 -5.02
CA ASN A 166 -14.81 20.04 -5.61
C ASN A 166 -14.27 18.86 -6.44
N SER A 167 -14.93 17.70 -6.37
CA SER A 167 -14.55 16.45 -7.04
C SER A 167 -15.26 16.27 -8.38
N SER A 168 -15.41 17.34 -9.18
CA SER A 168 -16.09 17.32 -10.48
C SER A 168 -15.46 16.27 -11.43
N GLY A 169 -16.03 15.07 -11.41
CA GLY A 169 -15.44 13.85 -11.97
C GLY A 169 -15.81 12.55 -11.23
N THR A 170 -16.56 12.62 -10.12
CA THR A 170 -17.16 11.46 -9.47
C THR A 170 -18.25 10.85 -10.33
N ALA A 171 -17.99 9.67 -10.87
CA ALA A 171 -19.02 8.84 -11.48
C ALA A 171 -19.52 7.87 -10.40
N SER A 172 -20.71 8.13 -9.86
CA SER A 172 -21.45 7.13 -9.08
C SER A 172 -21.89 6.02 -10.03
N VAL A 173 -21.46 4.78 -9.76
CA VAL A 173 -21.85 3.57 -10.50
C VAL A 173 -22.85 2.77 -9.69
#